data_AF-E6LDQ2-F1
#
_entry.id   AF-E6LDQ2-F1
#
_cell.length_a   1.000
_cell.length_b   1.000
_cell.length_c   1.000
_cell.angle_alpha   90.00
_cell.angle_beta   90.00
_cell.angle_gamma   90.00
#
_symmetry.space_group_name_H-M   'P 1'
#
loop_
_entity.id
_entity.type
_entity.pdbx_description
1 polymer ?
#
loop_
_entity_poly.entity_id
_entity_poly.type
_entity_poly.pdbx_seq_one_letter_code
_entity_poly.pdbx_strand_id
1 'polypeptide(L)'
;MKKNLIFGIFLLIIGFLCLTMLAEKSFWLIALFLLGIYLVYRGIAGGKSVKQKAPALSKDRERYYRETGMNAREIEIFRETMNQTKADIDQLQQNFQANAKLKAIDLRHNTVKAAKALFKELVKEPQKLHYASHFLYTHLPNLVDLTNKYIEISAHEIKSKETYDKMEESILVIDQMAALIAKDYQNFVSDDFEDIDVELSLAKQSIKEEAK
;
A
#
# COMPACT_ATOMS: atom_id res chain seq x y z
N MET A 1 10.73 27.21 -15.10
CA MET A 1 9.52 26.38 -15.31
C MET A 1 8.25 26.93 -14.65
N LYS A 2 8.27 27.42 -13.39
CA LYS A 2 7.08 28.03 -12.75
C LYS A 2 6.43 29.16 -13.57
N LYS A 3 7.21 29.97 -14.28
CA LYS A 3 6.71 31.08 -15.13
C LYS A 3 5.79 30.60 -16.27
N ASN A 4 6.06 29.46 -16.89
CA ASN A 4 5.29 28.99 -18.04
C ASN A 4 4.00 28.29 -17.61
N LEU A 5 4.01 27.66 -16.44
CA LEU A 5 2.81 27.11 -15.80
C LEU A 5 1.88 28.22 -15.30
N ILE A 6 2.42 29.26 -14.67
CA ILE A 6 1.66 30.45 -14.28
C ILE A 6 1.08 31.14 -15.52
N PHE A 7 1.85 31.22 -16.61
CA PHE A 7 1.39 31.80 -17.87
C PHE A 7 0.27 30.97 -18.53
N GLY A 8 0.35 29.64 -18.50
CA GLY A 8 -0.71 28.75 -18.99
C GLY A 8 -2.00 28.83 -18.17
N ILE A 9 -1.87 28.90 -16.84
CA ILE A 9 -3.01 29.13 -15.93
C ILE A 9 -3.62 30.52 -16.18
N PHE A 10 -2.79 31.54 -16.41
CA PHE A 10 -3.25 32.89 -16.73
C PHE A 10 -3.99 32.96 -18.08
N LEU A 11 -3.50 32.25 -19.10
CA LEU A 11 -4.18 32.11 -20.41
C LEU A 11 -5.53 31.39 -20.30
N LEU A 12 -5.63 30.34 -19.46
CA LEU A 12 -6.89 29.65 -19.19
C LEU A 12 -7.88 30.54 -18.43
N ILE A 13 -7.41 31.32 -17.46
CA ILE A 13 -8.24 32.28 -16.72
C ILE A 13 -8.74 33.39 -17.65
N ILE A 14 -7.89 33.92 -18.53
CA ILE A 14 -8.27 34.94 -19.52
C ILE A 14 -9.25 34.37 -20.55
N GLY A 15 -9.01 33.16 -21.05
CA GLY A 15 -9.92 32.49 -21.99
C GLY A 15 -11.29 32.24 -21.36
N PHE A 16 -11.31 31.82 -20.09
CA PHE A 16 -12.54 31.64 -19.32
C PHE A 16 -13.27 32.98 -19.05
N LEU A 17 -12.53 34.04 -18.68
CA LEU A 17 -13.08 35.39 -18.49
C LEU A 17 -13.69 35.95 -19.80
N CYS A 18 -13.03 35.70 -20.94
CA CYS A 18 -13.51 36.12 -22.25
C CYS A 18 -14.78 35.36 -22.68
N LEU A 19 -14.84 34.05 -22.38
CA LEU A 19 -16.02 33.21 -22.62
C LEU A 19 -17.23 33.65 -21.75
N THR A 20 -16.98 34.10 -20.52
CA THR A 20 -18.03 34.61 -19.61
C THR A 20 -18.63 35.95 -20.03
N MET A 21 -17.92 36.75 -20.83
CA MET A 21 -18.42 38.04 -21.36
C MET A 21 -19.35 37.89 -22.56
N LEU A 22 -19.33 36.73 -23.25
CA LEU A 22 -20.15 36.45 -24.43
C LEU A 22 -21.46 35.70 -24.11
N ALA A 23 -21.62 35.18 -22.90
CA ALA A 23 -22.75 34.36 -22.51
C ALA A 23 -23.63 35.07 -21.47
N GLU A 24 -24.89 35.38 -21.83
CA GLU A 24 -25.85 36.06 -20.94
C GLU A 24 -26.19 35.27 -19.66
N LYS A 25 -25.86 33.97 -19.60
CA LYS A 25 -26.02 33.11 -18.41
C LYS A 25 -24.68 32.66 -17.82
N SER A 26 -23.87 33.64 -17.44
CA SER A 26 -22.48 33.45 -17.03
C SER A 26 -22.26 32.82 -15.63
N PHE A 27 -23.26 32.88 -14.75
CA PHE A 27 -23.11 32.48 -13.34
C PHE A 27 -22.84 30.98 -13.14
N TRP A 28 -23.47 30.11 -13.95
CA TRP A 28 -23.32 28.65 -13.83
C TRP A 28 -21.93 28.15 -14.28
N LEU A 29 -21.33 28.80 -15.26
CA LEU A 29 -20.00 28.43 -15.76
C LEU A 29 -18.94 28.71 -14.71
N ILE A 30 -19.03 29.85 -14.03
CA ILE A 30 -18.09 30.24 -12.95
C ILE A 30 -18.19 29.25 -11.79
N ALA A 31 -19.39 28.82 -11.41
CA ALA A 31 -19.59 27.82 -10.37
C ALA A 31 -18.96 26.45 -10.73
N LEU A 32 -19.10 26.01 -11.99
CA LEU A 32 -18.54 24.74 -12.47
C LEU A 32 -17.00 24.79 -12.51
N PHE A 33 -16.42 25.94 -12.88
CA PHE A 33 -14.98 26.14 -12.90
C PHE A 33 -14.37 26.18 -11.50
N LEU A 34 -15.00 26.88 -10.55
CA LEU A 34 -14.59 26.89 -9.14
C LEU A 34 -14.73 25.49 -8.50
N LEU A 35 -15.77 24.74 -8.85
CA LEU A 35 -15.94 23.35 -8.43
C LEU A 35 -14.84 22.44 -8.99
N GLY A 36 -14.48 22.62 -10.27
CA GLY A 36 -13.37 21.90 -10.90
C GLY A 36 -12.03 22.15 -10.21
N ILE A 37 -11.71 23.42 -9.90
CA ILE A 37 -10.50 23.77 -9.14
C ILE A 37 -10.53 23.16 -7.74
N TYR A 38 -11.67 23.21 -7.06
CA TYR A 38 -11.83 22.63 -5.72
C TYR A 38 -11.63 21.11 -5.71
N LEU A 39 -12.17 20.38 -6.69
CA LEU A 39 -11.99 18.93 -6.82
C LEU A 39 -10.54 18.55 -7.12
N VAL A 40 -9.86 19.30 -8.00
CA VAL A 40 -8.43 19.09 -8.31
C VAL A 40 -7.57 19.39 -7.09
N TYR A 41 -7.84 20.47 -6.36
CA TYR A 41 -7.10 20.81 -5.15
C TYR A 41 -7.26 19.73 -4.06
N ARG A 42 -8.48 19.20 -3.90
CA ARG A 42 -8.75 18.10 -2.95
C ARG A 42 -8.09 16.78 -3.39
N GLY A 43 -7.98 16.52 -4.69
CA GLY A 43 -7.30 15.35 -5.24
C GLY A 43 -5.78 15.39 -5.11
N ILE A 44 -5.16 16.57 -5.25
CA ILE A 44 -3.70 16.74 -5.18
C ILE A 44 -3.20 16.95 -3.73
N ALA A 45 -3.99 17.58 -2.87
CA ALA A 45 -3.60 17.85 -1.48
C ALA A 45 -3.78 16.64 -0.52
N GLY A 46 -4.23 15.48 -1.03
CA GLY A 46 -4.47 14.27 -0.23
C GLY A 46 -3.20 13.53 0.23
N GLY A 47 -2.01 13.93 -0.24
CA GLY A 47 -0.73 13.31 0.09
C GLY A 47 -0.16 13.74 1.45
N LYS A 48 -0.91 13.57 2.53
CA LYS A 48 -0.34 13.48 3.88
C LYS A 48 -0.97 12.28 4.57
N SER A 49 -0.15 11.25 4.78
CA SER A 49 -0.47 10.08 5.58
C SER A 49 -0.79 10.51 7.02
N VAL A 50 -2.06 10.84 7.26
CA VAL A 50 -2.58 11.03 8.61
C VAL A 50 -2.50 9.67 9.28
N LYS A 51 -1.66 9.53 10.32
CA LYS A 51 -1.65 8.34 11.17
C LYS A 51 -3.08 8.08 11.64
N GLN A 52 -3.69 7.06 11.06
CA GLN A 52 -5.09 6.75 11.31
C GLN A 52 -5.15 6.19 12.74
N LYS A 53 -5.89 6.84 13.65
CA LYS A 53 -6.08 6.30 15.00
C LYS A 53 -6.82 4.97 14.90
N ALA A 54 -6.36 3.98 15.66
CA ALA A 54 -7.02 2.67 15.70
C ALA A 54 -8.50 2.82 16.14
N PRO A 55 -9.43 2.05 15.56
CA PRO A 55 -10.85 2.10 15.95
C PRO A 55 -11.03 1.78 17.45
N ALA A 56 -12.20 2.09 18.04
CA ALA A 56 -12.45 1.79 19.45
C ALA A 56 -12.35 0.28 19.76
N LEU A 57 -11.80 -0.08 20.93
CA LEU A 57 -11.65 -1.48 21.36
C LEU A 57 -12.98 -2.00 21.89
N SER A 58 -13.51 -3.07 21.30
CA SER A 58 -14.64 -3.78 21.87
C SER A 58 -14.19 -4.61 23.07
N LYS A 59 -15.06 -4.77 24.07
CA LYS A 59 -14.78 -5.54 25.29
C LYS A 59 -14.33 -6.98 24.98
N ASP A 60 -14.89 -7.60 23.95
CA ASP A 60 -14.56 -8.98 23.57
C ASP A 60 -13.15 -9.10 22.97
N ARG A 61 -12.74 -8.12 22.15
CA ARG A 61 -11.37 -8.08 21.60
C ARG A 61 -10.35 -7.76 22.68
N GLU A 62 -10.70 -6.91 23.64
CA GLU A 62 -9.84 -6.64 24.79
C GLU A 62 -9.60 -7.91 25.62
N ARG A 63 -10.67 -8.68 25.91
CA ARG A 63 -10.56 -9.96 26.62
C ARG A 63 -9.67 -10.93 25.88
N TYR A 64 -9.89 -11.11 24.57
CA TYR A 64 -9.06 -11.97 23.74
C TYR A 64 -7.56 -11.64 23.85
N TYR A 65 -7.17 -10.37 23.70
CA TYR A 65 -5.76 -10.00 23.82
C TYR A 65 -5.19 -10.21 25.24
N ARG A 66 -6.00 -9.97 26.28
CA ARG A 66 -5.59 -10.25 27.66
C ARG A 66 -5.42 -11.74 27.91
N GLU A 67 -6.27 -12.59 27.33
CA GLU A 67 -6.15 -14.05 27.38
C GLU A 67 -4.89 -14.56 26.68
N THR A 68 -4.40 -13.85 25.65
CA THR A 68 -3.08 -14.13 25.02
C THR A 68 -1.89 -13.66 25.85
N GLY A 69 -2.10 -13.10 27.05
CA GLY A 69 -1.04 -12.69 27.98
C GLY A 69 -0.54 -11.25 27.80
N MET A 70 -1.15 -10.45 26.92
CA MET A 70 -0.73 -9.08 26.65
C MET A 70 -1.22 -8.11 27.73
N ASN A 71 -0.34 -7.19 28.13
CA ASN A 71 -0.72 -6.07 29.00
C ASN A 71 -1.38 -4.93 28.20
N ALA A 72 -2.01 -3.98 28.91
CA ALA A 72 -2.79 -2.91 28.26
C ALA A 72 -1.97 -2.05 27.27
N ARG A 73 -0.69 -1.80 27.57
CA ARG A 73 0.21 -1.02 26.69
C ARG A 73 0.58 -1.82 25.44
N GLU A 74 0.89 -3.10 25.59
CA GLU A 74 1.17 -3.99 24.47
C GLU A 74 -0.03 -4.09 23.53
N ILE A 75 -1.24 -4.19 24.09
CA ILE A 75 -2.49 -4.19 23.31
C ILE A 75 -2.63 -2.89 22.53
N GLU A 76 -2.35 -1.74 23.13
CA GLU A 76 -2.42 -0.44 22.45
C GLU A 76 -1.43 -0.38 21.28
N ILE A 77 -0.15 -0.69 21.52
CA ILE A 77 0.91 -0.68 20.51
C ILE A 77 0.59 -1.65 19.37
N PHE A 78 0.15 -2.87 19.70
CA PHE A 78 -0.23 -3.88 18.71
C PHE A 78 -1.34 -3.35 17.81
N ARG A 79 -2.39 -2.77 18.40
CA ARG A 79 -3.54 -2.27 17.64
C ARG A 79 -3.21 -1.06 16.78
N GLU A 80 -2.36 -0.16 17.28
CA GLU A 80 -1.85 0.95 16.48
C GLU A 80 -1.04 0.43 15.30
N THR A 81 -0.13 -0.51 15.55
CA THR A 81 0.69 -1.17 14.52
C THR A 81 -0.20 -1.83 13.47
N MET A 82 -1.15 -2.69 13.87
CA MET A 82 -2.05 -3.37 12.93
C MET A 82 -2.92 -2.39 12.14
N ASN A 83 -3.37 -1.29 12.76
CA ASN A 83 -4.15 -0.29 12.05
C ASN A 83 -3.32 0.40 10.96
N GLN A 84 -2.07 0.76 11.26
CA GLN A 84 -1.13 1.33 10.28
C GLN A 84 -0.80 0.32 9.18
N THR A 85 -0.44 -0.92 9.54
CA THR A 85 -0.14 -1.99 8.59
C THR A 85 -1.30 -2.25 7.64
N LYS A 86 -2.54 -2.24 8.13
CA LYS A 86 -3.72 -2.37 7.27
C LYS A 86 -3.80 -1.21 6.25
N ALA A 87 -3.60 0.03 6.72
CA ALA A 87 -3.62 1.19 5.84
C ALA A 87 -2.52 1.11 4.77
N ASP A 88 -1.32 0.65 5.16
CA ASP A 88 -0.19 0.46 4.25
C ASP A 88 -0.49 -0.62 3.20
N ILE A 89 -1.10 -1.75 3.59
CA ILE A 89 -1.53 -2.80 2.65
C ILE A 89 -2.56 -2.28 1.66
N ASP A 90 -3.55 -1.52 2.14
CA ASP A 90 -4.58 -0.94 1.29
C ASP A 90 -3.97 0.07 0.29
N GLN A 91 -3.02 0.90 0.75
CA GLN A 91 -2.29 1.83 -0.11
C GLN A 91 -1.41 1.09 -1.12
N LEU A 92 -0.69 0.04 -0.72
CA LEU A 92 0.13 -0.77 -1.61
C LEU A 92 -0.72 -1.39 -2.72
N GLN A 93 -1.88 -1.94 -2.38
CA GLN A 93 -2.81 -2.49 -3.36
C GLN A 93 -3.24 -1.41 -4.37
N GLN A 94 -3.60 -0.21 -3.92
CA GLN A 94 -3.96 0.89 -4.82
C GLN A 94 -2.79 1.25 -5.74
N ASN A 95 -1.58 1.35 -5.18
CA ASN A 95 -0.38 1.68 -5.93
C ASN A 95 -0.08 0.67 -7.04
N PHE A 96 -0.15 -0.63 -6.71
CA PHE A 96 0.06 -1.69 -7.69
C PHE A 96 -1.01 -1.71 -8.79
N GLN A 97 -2.25 -1.32 -8.51
CA GLN A 97 -3.26 -1.20 -9.57
C GLN A 97 -3.14 0.08 -10.39
N ALA A 98 -2.49 1.13 -9.88
CA ALA A 98 -2.39 2.43 -10.53
C ALA A 98 -1.38 2.46 -11.70
N ASN A 99 -0.41 1.53 -11.77
CA ASN A 99 0.61 1.51 -12.82
C ASN A 99 0.86 0.08 -13.34
N ALA A 100 0.97 -0.08 -14.67
CA ALA A 100 1.12 -1.40 -15.29
C ALA A 100 2.41 -2.14 -14.90
N LYS A 101 3.55 -1.44 -14.76
CA LYS A 101 4.81 -2.07 -14.32
C LYS A 101 4.69 -2.56 -12.88
N LEU A 102 4.09 -1.75 -12.02
CA LEU A 102 3.83 -2.12 -10.63
C LEU A 102 2.85 -3.30 -10.51
N LYS A 103 1.78 -3.30 -11.31
CA LYS A 103 0.83 -4.42 -11.37
C LYS A 103 1.51 -5.73 -11.77
N ALA A 104 2.44 -5.68 -12.73
CA ALA A 104 3.18 -6.86 -13.16
C ALA A 104 4.09 -7.42 -12.05
N ILE A 105 4.66 -6.56 -11.19
CA ILE A 105 5.43 -6.98 -10.02
C ILE A 105 4.52 -7.72 -9.03
N ASP A 106 3.33 -7.17 -8.71
CA ASP A 106 2.38 -7.81 -7.81
C ASP A 106 1.92 -9.18 -8.33
N LEU A 107 1.64 -9.29 -9.64
CA LEU A 107 1.26 -10.56 -10.26
C LEU A 107 2.38 -11.61 -10.21
N ARG A 108 3.64 -11.18 -10.32
CA ARG A 108 4.79 -12.08 -10.27
C ARG A 108 5.01 -12.65 -8.87
N HIS A 109 4.91 -11.81 -7.83
CA HIS A 109 5.27 -12.19 -6.47
C HIS A 109 4.07 -12.46 -5.55
N ASN A 110 2.85 -12.16 -6.00
CA ASN A 110 1.63 -12.19 -5.20
C ASN A 110 1.75 -11.33 -3.92
N THR A 111 2.44 -10.19 -4.01
CA THR A 111 2.87 -9.38 -2.87
C THR A 111 1.71 -8.91 -1.99
N VAL A 112 0.65 -8.35 -2.58
CA VAL A 112 -0.53 -7.89 -1.81
C VAL A 112 -1.24 -9.04 -1.14
N LYS A 113 -1.30 -10.20 -1.82
CA LYS A 113 -1.89 -11.42 -1.26
C LYS A 113 -1.08 -11.91 -0.06
N ALA A 114 0.24 -11.96 -0.18
CA ALA A 114 1.14 -12.34 0.90
C ALA A 114 1.04 -11.37 2.10
N ALA A 115 1.07 -10.06 1.85
CA ALA A 115 0.94 -9.05 2.90
C ALA A 115 -0.39 -9.18 3.68
N LYS A 116 -1.51 -9.40 2.96
CA LYS A 116 -2.82 -9.65 3.59
C LYS A 116 -2.87 -10.95 4.38
N ALA A 117 -2.26 -12.02 3.86
CA ALA A 117 -2.20 -13.30 4.55
C ALA A 117 -1.38 -13.19 5.83
N LEU A 118 -0.19 -12.59 5.76
CA LEU A 118 0.65 -12.32 6.92
C LEU A 118 -0.06 -11.44 7.97
N PHE A 119 -0.74 -10.38 7.54
CA PHE A 119 -1.56 -9.55 8.43
C PHE A 119 -2.64 -10.37 9.14
N LYS A 120 -3.34 -11.25 8.40
CA LYS A 120 -4.40 -12.09 8.97
C LYS A 120 -3.86 -13.03 10.04
N GLU A 121 -2.73 -13.70 9.77
CA GLU A 121 -2.12 -14.60 10.74
C GLU A 121 -1.57 -13.83 11.96
N LEU A 122 -0.99 -12.64 11.77
CA LEU A 122 -0.56 -11.78 12.89
C LEU A 122 -1.72 -11.32 13.78
N VAL A 123 -2.88 -11.01 13.21
CA VAL A 123 -4.07 -10.64 13.99
C VAL A 123 -4.60 -11.83 14.79
N LYS A 124 -4.46 -13.04 14.26
CA LYS A 124 -4.83 -14.30 14.93
C LYS A 124 -3.81 -14.71 16.00
N GLU A 125 -2.54 -14.34 15.84
CA GLU A 125 -1.44 -14.73 16.73
C GLU A 125 -0.61 -13.50 17.13
N PRO A 126 -1.18 -12.57 17.93
CA PRO A 126 -0.53 -11.31 18.27
C PRO A 126 0.81 -11.48 19.00
N GLN A 127 1.00 -12.60 19.70
CA GLN A 127 2.25 -12.97 20.37
C GLN A 127 3.42 -13.24 19.39
N LYS A 128 3.13 -13.50 18.11
CA LYS A 128 4.15 -13.72 17.07
C LYS A 128 4.63 -12.41 16.41
N LEU A 129 4.25 -11.23 16.94
CA LEU A 129 4.59 -9.94 16.33
C LEU A 129 6.10 -9.75 16.09
N HIS A 130 6.96 -10.25 16.97
CA HIS A 130 8.42 -10.13 16.81
C HIS A 130 8.94 -10.86 15.56
N TYR A 131 8.30 -11.97 15.16
CA TYR A 131 8.65 -12.72 13.94
C TYR A 131 8.35 -11.94 12.65
N ALA A 132 7.45 -10.94 12.71
CA ALA A 132 7.11 -10.09 11.57
C ALA A 132 7.67 -8.67 11.66
N SER A 133 8.64 -8.42 12.55
CA SER A 133 9.21 -7.08 12.78
C SER A 133 9.72 -6.41 11.50
N HIS A 134 10.47 -7.14 10.66
CA HIS A 134 10.98 -6.60 9.38
C HIS A 134 9.86 -6.24 8.41
N PHE A 135 8.83 -7.10 8.30
CA PHE A 135 7.63 -6.81 7.51
C PHE A 135 6.95 -5.52 7.98
N LEU A 136 6.66 -5.44 9.29
CA LEU A 136 5.85 -4.36 9.89
C LEU A 136 6.54 -2.99 9.85
N TYR A 137 7.86 -2.95 10.09
CA TYR A 137 8.57 -1.69 10.32
C TYR A 137 9.53 -1.30 9.20
N THR A 138 9.77 -2.17 8.21
CA THR A 138 10.75 -1.90 7.15
C THR A 138 10.20 -2.26 5.78
N HIS A 139 9.93 -3.53 5.50
CA HIS A 139 9.64 -3.96 4.14
C HIS A 139 8.34 -3.36 3.60
N LEU A 140 7.23 -3.45 4.35
CA LEU A 140 5.94 -2.96 3.87
C LEU A 140 5.91 -1.41 3.79
N PRO A 141 6.28 -0.65 4.83
CA PRO A 141 6.26 0.80 4.76
C PRO A 141 7.17 1.36 3.67
N ASN A 142 8.39 0.83 3.53
CA ASN A 142 9.32 1.30 2.50
C ASN A 142 8.82 0.98 1.09
N LEU A 143 8.18 -0.17 0.88
CA LEU A 143 7.61 -0.54 -0.41
C LEU A 143 6.43 0.38 -0.77
N VAL A 144 5.59 0.73 0.20
CA VAL A 144 4.52 1.73 0.03
C VAL A 144 5.11 3.08 -0.36
N ASP A 145 6.13 3.55 0.35
CA ASP A 145 6.80 4.82 0.06
C ASP A 145 7.45 4.85 -1.33
N LEU A 146 8.15 3.79 -1.72
CA LEU A 146 8.78 3.69 -3.03
C LEU A 146 7.75 3.66 -4.16
N THR A 147 6.66 2.90 -3.99
CA THR A 147 5.60 2.84 -5.00
C THR A 147 4.82 4.15 -5.11
N ASN A 148 4.58 4.87 -3.99
CA ASN A 148 4.02 6.21 -4.00
C ASN A 148 4.90 7.19 -4.80
N LYS A 149 6.21 7.25 -4.48
CA LYS A 149 7.17 8.12 -5.17
C LYS A 149 7.30 7.77 -6.65
N TYR A 150 7.31 6.48 -6.97
CA TYR A 150 7.35 6.03 -8.36
C TYR A 150 6.12 6.50 -9.14
N ILE A 151 4.92 6.37 -8.57
CA ILE A 151 3.67 6.82 -9.21
C ILE A 151 3.69 8.34 -9.41
N GLU A 152 4.08 9.10 -8.38
CA GLU A 152 4.21 10.56 -8.45
C GLU A 152 5.14 10.98 -9.59
N ILE A 153 6.36 10.43 -9.62
CA ILE A 153 7.35 10.73 -10.66
C ILE A 153 6.85 10.25 -12.03
N SER A 154 6.17 9.11 -12.11
CA SER A 154 5.62 8.57 -13.36
C SER A 154 4.55 9.48 -13.98
N ALA A 155 3.84 10.26 -13.18
CA ALA A 155 2.83 11.20 -13.64
C ALA A 155 3.40 12.52 -14.18
N HIS A 156 4.68 12.84 -13.96
CA HIS A 156 5.27 14.09 -14.46
C HIS A 156 5.28 14.19 -16.00
N GLU A 157 4.83 15.30 -16.58
CA GLU A 157 4.79 15.48 -18.05
C GLU A 157 6.18 15.56 -18.68
N ILE A 158 7.14 16.19 -17.98
CA ILE A 158 8.51 16.39 -18.47
C ILE A 158 9.44 15.53 -17.61
N LYS A 159 10.15 14.59 -18.24
CA LYS A 159 11.15 13.74 -17.61
C LYS A 159 12.47 13.83 -18.37
N SER A 160 13.57 14.00 -17.64
CA SER A 160 14.91 13.89 -18.24
C SER A 160 15.28 12.42 -18.43
N LYS A 161 16.31 12.14 -19.24
CA LYS A 161 16.88 10.79 -19.36
C LYS A 161 17.26 10.21 -17.99
N GLU A 162 17.95 11.00 -17.17
CA GLU A 162 18.32 10.61 -15.80
C GLU A 162 17.10 10.24 -14.94
N THR A 163 15.96 10.90 -15.15
CA THR A 163 14.72 10.58 -14.43
C THR A 163 14.20 9.20 -14.83
N TYR A 164 14.24 8.86 -16.13
CA TYR A 164 13.88 7.52 -16.60
C TYR A 164 14.82 6.45 -16.04
N ASP A 165 16.13 6.70 -16.02
CA ASP A 165 17.11 5.75 -15.50
C ASP A 165 16.84 5.46 -14.00
N LYS A 166 16.58 6.49 -13.19
CA LYS A 166 16.20 6.33 -11.77
C LYS A 166 14.86 5.63 -11.58
N MET A 167 13.88 5.87 -12.47
CA MET A 167 12.61 5.17 -12.43
C MET A 167 12.79 3.67 -12.71
N GLU A 168 13.67 3.30 -13.63
CA GLU A 168 13.96 1.90 -13.92
C GLU A 168 14.68 1.23 -12.75
N GLU A 169 15.67 1.91 -12.16
CA GLU A 169 16.31 1.45 -10.92
C GLU A 169 15.28 1.25 -9.80
N SER A 170 14.34 2.19 -9.65
CA SER A 170 13.26 2.09 -8.66
C SER A 170 12.39 0.85 -8.89
N ILE A 171 12.08 0.51 -10.15
CA ILE A 171 11.32 -0.71 -10.48
C ILE A 171 12.07 -1.97 -10.04
N LEU A 172 13.39 -2.02 -10.23
CA LEU A 172 14.21 -3.15 -9.79
C LEU A 172 14.21 -3.29 -8.26
N VAL A 173 14.31 -2.18 -7.53
CA VAL A 173 14.25 -2.20 -6.06
C VAL A 173 12.86 -2.59 -5.57
N ILE A 174 11.79 -2.04 -6.16
CA ILE A 174 10.41 -2.39 -5.84
C ILE A 174 10.16 -3.89 -6.07
N ASP A 175 10.71 -4.46 -7.14
CA ASP A 175 10.61 -5.89 -7.42
C ASP A 175 11.27 -6.76 -6.34
N GLN A 176 12.48 -6.40 -5.92
CA GLN A 176 13.18 -7.11 -4.84
C GLN A 176 12.43 -6.99 -3.51
N MET A 177 11.93 -5.80 -3.18
CA MET A 177 11.15 -5.59 -1.97
C MET A 177 9.81 -6.35 -1.99
N ALA A 178 9.15 -6.42 -3.14
CA ALA A 178 7.95 -7.24 -3.33
C ALA A 178 8.23 -8.73 -3.05
N ALA A 179 9.36 -9.26 -3.53
CA ALA A 179 9.78 -10.62 -3.22
C ALA A 179 10.08 -10.82 -1.72
N LEU A 180 10.65 -9.83 -1.04
CA LEU A 180 10.89 -9.89 0.41
C LEU A 180 9.57 -10.01 1.19
N ILE A 181 8.52 -9.28 0.85
CA ILE A 181 7.20 -9.41 1.49
C ILE A 181 6.63 -10.83 1.32
N ALA A 182 6.77 -11.42 0.12
CA ALA A 182 6.34 -12.78 -0.12
C ALA A 182 7.13 -13.78 0.75
N LYS A 183 8.43 -13.56 0.90
CA LYS A 183 9.31 -14.34 1.77
C LYS A 183 9.00 -14.15 3.26
N ASP A 184 8.67 -12.94 3.71
CA ASP A 184 8.27 -12.68 5.09
C ASP A 184 7.05 -13.52 5.48
N TYR A 185 6.05 -13.60 4.58
CA TYR A 185 4.90 -14.46 4.78
C TYR A 185 5.32 -15.94 4.89
N GLN A 186 6.11 -16.43 3.94
CA GLN A 186 6.58 -17.83 3.95
C GLN A 186 7.34 -18.18 5.23
N ASN A 187 8.23 -17.30 5.68
CA ASN A 187 8.97 -17.49 6.93
C ASN A 187 8.04 -17.49 8.15
N PHE A 188 7.04 -16.59 8.17
CA PHE A 188 6.12 -16.47 9.29
C PHE A 188 5.25 -17.72 9.50
N VAL A 189 4.86 -18.37 8.41
CA VAL A 189 4.07 -19.62 8.46
C VAL A 189 4.93 -20.88 8.29
N SER A 190 6.26 -20.76 8.32
CA SER A 190 7.17 -21.89 8.09
C SER A 190 7.04 -22.99 9.13
N ASP A 191 6.86 -22.62 10.40
CA ASP A 191 6.62 -23.56 11.50
C ASP A 191 5.37 -24.45 11.25
N ASP A 192 4.34 -23.93 10.57
CA ASP A 192 3.13 -24.70 10.24
C ASP A 192 3.37 -25.71 9.10
N PHE A 193 4.47 -25.57 8.33
CA PHE A 193 4.82 -26.45 7.22
C PHE A 193 5.77 -27.59 7.61
N GLU A 194 6.55 -27.46 8.68
CA GLU A 194 7.43 -28.54 9.15
C GLU A 194 6.64 -29.81 9.49
N ASP A 195 5.46 -29.65 10.09
CA ASP A 195 4.53 -30.76 10.39
C ASP A 195 3.99 -31.40 9.09
N ILE A 196 3.72 -30.60 8.06
CA ILE A 196 3.23 -31.10 6.77
C ILE A 196 4.31 -31.92 6.06
N ASP A 197 5.57 -31.49 6.06
CA ASP A 197 6.65 -32.25 5.40
C ASP A 197 6.87 -33.62 6.05
N VAL A 198 6.71 -33.71 7.37
CA VAL A 198 6.71 -34.99 8.09
C VAL A 198 5.52 -35.85 7.65
N GLU A 199 4.30 -35.33 7.66
CA GLU A 199 3.10 -36.06 7.23
C GLU A 199 3.20 -36.53 5.76
N LEU A 200 3.71 -35.68 4.87
CA LEU A 200 3.92 -35.98 3.46
C LEU A 200 4.98 -37.06 3.26
N SER A 201 6.04 -37.06 4.06
CA SER A 201 7.08 -38.09 4.03
C SER A 201 6.53 -39.45 4.49
N LEU A 202 5.70 -39.47 5.53
CA LEU A 202 5.03 -40.67 6.02
C LEU A 202 4.02 -41.21 4.99
N ALA A 203 3.23 -40.34 4.37
CA ALA A 203 2.29 -40.72 3.31
C ALA A 203 3.01 -41.25 2.05
N LYS A 204 4.13 -40.64 1.65
CA LYS A 204 4.95 -41.16 0.54
C LYS A 204 5.54 -42.53 0.86
N GLN A 205 5.93 -42.77 2.11
CA GLN A 205 6.44 -44.07 2.54
C GLN A 205 5.34 -45.14 2.52
N SER A 206 4.13 -44.86 3.03
CA SER A 206 3.03 -45.82 3.02
C SER A 206 2.63 -46.23 1.59
N ILE A 207 2.55 -45.28 0.66
CA ILE A 207 2.27 -45.57 -0.76
C ILE A 207 3.35 -46.48 -1.37
N LYS A 208 4.62 -46.28 -1.01
CA LYS A 208 5.73 -47.09 -1.50
C LYS A 208 5.72 -48.51 -0.92
N GLU A 209 5.24 -48.68 0.31
CA GLU A 209 5.08 -49.97 0.97
C GLU A 209 3.88 -50.75 0.44
N GLU A 210 2.76 -50.09 0.11
CA GLU A 210 1.58 -50.71 -0.50
C GLU A 210 1.77 -51.08 -1.98
N ALA A 211 2.67 -50.38 -2.69
CA ALA A 211 2.99 -50.65 -4.09
C ALA A 211 3.99 -51.82 -4.30
N LYS A 212 4.36 -52.54 -3.24
CA LYS A 212 5.33 -53.64 -3.25
C LYS A 212 4.64 -54.97 -2.98
#